data_AF-A0A1Q6DX89-F1
#
_entry.id   AF-A0A1Q6DX89-F1
#
_cell.length_a   1.000
_cell.length_b   1.000
_cell.length_c   1.000
_cell.angle_alpha   90.00
_cell.angle_beta   90.00
_cell.angle_gamma   90.00
#
_symmetry.space_group_name_H-M   'P 1'
#
loop_
_entity.id
_entity.type
_entity.pdbx_description
1 polymer ?
#
loop_
_entity_poly.entity_id
_entity_poly.type
_entity_poly.pdbx_seq_one_letter_code
_entity_poly.pdbx_strand_id
1 'polypeptide(L)'
;MMPGKFIRPNNPNPNKNIPYECASKPTMEAVGQRSVKYFRYAILFVVFDVEVIFLYAWALIAEEIGLIGFIELSFFILVLLLGLAFAWKKRALEWG
;
A
#
# COMPACT_ATOMS: atom_id res chain seq x y z
N MET A 1 -13.15 5.60 -21.49
CA MET A 1 -14.39 6.36 -21.23
C MET A 1 -15.51 5.85 -22.16
N MET A 2 -16.56 5.23 -21.61
CA MET A 2 -17.96 5.22 -22.09
C MET A 2 -18.53 4.45 -23.32
N PRO A 3 -17.91 3.50 -24.06
CA PRO A 3 -18.68 2.78 -25.10
C PRO A 3 -19.86 1.97 -24.51
N GLY A 4 -19.65 1.34 -23.35
CA GLY A 4 -20.68 0.56 -22.67
C GLY A 4 -21.87 1.35 -22.11
N LYS A 5 -21.78 2.69 -21.98
CA LYS A 5 -22.91 3.50 -21.52
C LYS A 5 -23.97 3.69 -22.62
N PHE A 6 -23.57 3.70 -23.89
CA PHE A 6 -24.46 3.92 -25.03
C PHE A 6 -25.19 2.66 -25.49
N ILE A 7 -24.57 1.49 -25.34
CA ILE A 7 -25.15 0.20 -25.79
C ILE A 7 -26.05 -0.42 -24.71
N ARG A 8 -25.86 -0.08 -23.43
CA ARG A 8 -26.61 -0.71 -22.35
C ARG A 8 -28.04 -0.14 -22.20
N PRO A 9 -29.03 -0.98 -21.84
CA PRO A 9 -30.34 -0.52 -21.42
C PRO A 9 -30.24 0.41 -20.20
N ASN A 10 -30.73 1.64 -20.33
CA ASN A 10 -30.74 2.64 -19.28
C ASN A 10 -32.07 2.57 -18.49
N ASN A 11 -32.16 1.65 -17.54
CA ASN A 11 -33.32 1.50 -16.65
C ASN A 11 -32.90 1.70 -15.17
N PRO A 12 -32.85 2.95 -14.67
CA PRO A 12 -32.56 3.23 -13.27
C PRO A 12 -33.78 2.91 -12.40
N ASN A 13 -33.58 2.10 -11.36
CA ASN A 13 -34.59 1.76 -10.36
C ASN A 13 -34.07 2.18 -8.98
N PRO A 14 -34.88 2.79 -8.10
CA PRO A 14 -34.48 3.13 -6.73
C PRO A 14 -33.83 1.96 -5.98
N ASN A 15 -34.35 0.75 -6.14
CA ASN A 15 -33.83 -0.47 -5.52
C ASN A 15 -32.50 -0.97 -6.14
N LYS A 16 -32.17 -0.51 -7.36
CA LYS A 16 -30.89 -0.82 -8.01
C LYS A 16 -29.76 0.12 -7.56
N ASN A 17 -30.12 1.26 -6.97
CA ASN A 17 -29.20 2.31 -6.54
C ASN A 17 -28.89 2.26 -5.04
N ILE A 18 -29.44 1.28 -4.31
CA ILE A 18 -29.12 1.05 -2.90
C ILE A 18 -28.00 0.01 -2.76
N PRO A 19 -27.13 0.13 -1.73
CA PRO A 19 -26.17 -0.92 -1.39
C PRO A 19 -26.84 -2.27 -1.15
N TYR A 20 -26.17 -3.35 -1.56
CA TYR A 20 -26.65 -4.72 -1.37
C TYR A 20 -26.34 -5.20 0.06
N GLU A 21 -27.37 -5.57 0.80
CA GLU A 21 -27.29 -6.01 2.21
C GLU A 21 -28.06 -7.33 2.43
N CYS A 22 -27.92 -8.31 1.52
CA CYS A 22 -28.61 -9.60 1.57
C CYS A 22 -30.12 -9.50 1.84
N ALA A 23 -30.82 -8.72 1.00
CA ALA A 23 -32.27 -8.44 1.06
C ALA A 23 -32.77 -7.56 2.24
N SER A 24 -31.87 -7.10 3.12
CA SER A 24 -32.21 -6.10 4.14
C SER A 24 -32.01 -4.67 3.62
N LYS A 25 -32.73 -3.69 4.19
CA LYS A 25 -32.45 -2.27 3.89
C LYS A 25 -31.17 -1.87 4.62
N PRO A 26 -30.25 -1.11 4.00
CA PRO A 26 -29.06 -0.64 4.68
C PRO A 26 -29.49 0.25 5.86
N THR A 27 -29.23 -0.23 7.07
CA THR A 27 -29.73 0.37 8.33
C THR A 27 -28.62 1.05 9.13
N MET A 28 -27.34 0.87 8.73
CA MET A 28 -26.19 1.40 9.44
C MET A 28 -25.42 2.45 8.62
N GLU A 29 -24.88 3.46 9.31
CA GLU A 29 -23.81 4.28 8.77
C GLU A 29 -22.58 3.40 8.53
N ALA A 30 -21.96 3.51 7.35
CA ALA A 30 -20.84 2.69 6.90
C ALA A 30 -19.51 3.06 7.59
N VAL A 31 -19.52 3.19 8.91
CA VAL A 31 -18.34 3.43 9.75
C VAL A 31 -18.09 2.18 10.58
N GLY A 32 -17.71 1.10 9.90
CA GLY A 32 -17.14 -0.07 10.56
C GLY A 32 -15.81 0.28 11.22
N GLN A 33 -15.41 -0.49 12.25
CA GLN A 33 -14.09 -0.37 12.87
C GLN A 33 -13.01 -0.51 11.79
N ARG A 34 -12.38 0.61 11.39
CA ARG A 34 -11.24 0.61 10.47
C ARG A 34 -10.08 -0.10 11.17
N SER A 35 -9.81 -1.33 10.75
CA SER A 35 -8.75 -2.12 11.36
C SER A 35 -7.40 -1.45 11.15
N VAL A 36 -6.68 -1.15 12.23
CA VAL A 36 -5.33 -0.55 12.23
C VAL A 36 -4.28 -1.44 11.53
N LYS A 37 -4.65 -2.69 11.19
CA LYS A 37 -3.79 -3.67 10.51
C LYS A 37 -3.25 -3.13 9.18
N TYR A 38 -4.08 -2.46 8.37
CA TYR A 38 -3.66 -1.92 7.07
C TYR A 38 -2.64 -0.78 7.20
N PHE A 39 -2.67 -0.04 8.32
CA PHE A 39 -1.79 1.10 8.53
C PHE A 39 -0.31 0.69 8.68
N ARG A 40 -0.05 -0.46 9.30
CA ARG A 40 1.33 -0.95 9.49
C ARG A 40 2.00 -1.30 8.15
N TYR A 41 1.26 -1.93 7.25
CA TYR A 41 1.74 -2.20 5.89
C TYR A 41 1.91 -0.92 5.07
N ALA A 42 1.00 0.05 5.22
CA ALA A 42 1.09 1.33 4.51
C ALA A 42 2.36 2.11 4.90
N ILE A 43 2.67 2.23 6.19
CA ILE A 43 3.91 2.90 6.62
C ILE A 43 5.14 2.14 6.13
N LEU A 44 5.15 0.80 6.27
CA LEU A 44 6.28 0.00 5.82
C LEU A 44 6.53 0.17 4.32
N PHE A 45 5.46 0.16 3.52
CA PHE A 45 5.51 0.39 2.09
C PHE A 45 6.11 1.76 1.76
N VAL A 46 5.66 2.84 2.43
CA VAL A 46 6.19 4.20 2.21
C VAL A 46 7.67 4.29 2.55
N VAL A 47 8.11 3.66 3.64
CA VAL A 47 9.54 3.64 4.02
C VAL A 47 10.38 2.90 2.98
N PHE A 48 9.91 1.74 2.51
CA PHE A 48 10.62 0.96 1.49
C PHE A 48 10.61 1.66 0.11
N ASP A 49 9.54 2.36 -0.23
CA ASP A 49 9.45 3.14 -1.47
C ASP A 49 10.48 4.28 -1.48
N VAL A 50 10.64 4.98 -0.35
CA VAL A 50 11.67 6.01 -0.18
C VAL A 50 13.08 5.42 -0.30
N GLU A 51 13.32 4.21 0.22
CA GLU A 51 14.60 3.50 0.06
C GLU A 51 14.92 3.26 -1.43
N VAL A 52 13.94 2.82 -2.23
CA VAL A 52 14.12 2.59 -3.67
C VAL A 52 14.49 3.87 -4.40
N ILE A 53 13.94 5.02 -4.01
CA ILE A 53 14.32 6.32 -4.59
C ILE A 53 15.80 6.62 -4.33
N PHE A 54 16.32 6.35 -3.12
CA PHE A 54 17.75 6.50 -2.82
C PHE A 54 18.62 5.53 -3.61
N LEU A 55 18.19 4.28 -3.75
CA LEU A 55 18.89 3.28 -4.58
C LEU A 55 18.98 3.73 -6.04
N TYR A 56 17.90 4.29 -6.58
CA TYR A 56 17.87 4.80 -7.94
C TYR A 56 18.80 6.00 -8.12
N ALA A 57 18.76 6.96 -7.19
CA ALA A 57 19.65 8.13 -7.22
C ALA A 57 21.13 7.70 -7.17
N TRP A 58 21.48 6.76 -6.30
CA TRP A 58 22.84 6.20 -6.25
C TRP A 58 23.22 5.47 -7.54
N ALA A 59 22.32 4.66 -8.10
CA ALA A 59 22.57 3.90 -9.33
C ALA A 59 22.95 4.80 -10.52
N LEU A 60 22.43 6.04 -10.57
CA LEU A 60 22.77 7.00 -11.61
C LEU A 60 24.21 7.54 -11.52
N ILE A 61 24.78 7.59 -10.32
CA ILE A 61 26.13 8.15 -10.06
C ILE A 61 27.10 7.10 -9.52
N ALA A 62 26.75 5.81 -9.60
CA ALA A 62 27.49 4.71 -8.99
C ALA A 62 28.95 4.62 -9.50
N GLU A 63 29.18 4.97 -10.77
CA GLU A 63 30.52 5.01 -11.37
C GLU A 63 31.42 6.11 -10.79
N GLU A 64 30.84 7.22 -10.32
CA GLU A 64 31.60 8.37 -9.78
C GLU A 64 31.97 8.17 -8.30
N ILE A 65 31.05 7.63 -7.49
CA ILE A 65 31.25 7.47 -6.04
C ILE A 65 32.01 6.16 -5.72
N GLY A 66 31.97 5.18 -6.63
CA GLY A 66 32.68 3.91 -6.51
C GLY A 66 32.39 3.17 -5.19
N LEU A 67 33.45 2.66 -4.57
CA LEU A 67 33.37 1.73 -3.43
C LEU A 67 32.83 2.40 -2.14
N ILE A 68 33.03 3.71 -1.99
CA ILE A 68 32.53 4.47 -0.83
C ILE A 68 31.01 4.54 -0.87
N GLY A 69 30.44 4.91 -2.02
CA GLY A 69 28.98 4.95 -2.19
C GLY A 69 28.33 3.58 -2.01
N PHE A 70 29.03 2.51 -2.42
CA PHE A 70 28.56 1.15 -2.18
C PHE A 70 28.47 0.78 -0.69
N ILE A 71 29.45 1.18 0.13
CA ILE A 71 29.44 0.92 1.59
C ILE A 71 28.32 1.71 2.26
N GLU A 72 28.17 2.99 1.93
CA GLU A 72 27.12 3.84 2.48
C GLU A 72 25.72 3.30 2.16
N LEU A 73 25.50 2.89 0.92
CA LEU A 73 24.24 2.28 0.49
C LEU A 73 23.98 0.94 1.18
N SER A 74 25.01 0.09 1.28
CA SER A 74 24.90 -1.20 1.97
C SER A 74 24.53 -1.03 3.43
N PHE A 75 25.12 -0.03 4.11
CA PHE A 75 24.78 0.30 5.48
C PHE A 75 23.32 0.80 5.61
N PHE A 76 22.87 1.65 4.68
CA PHE A 76 21.50 2.14 4.64
C PHE A 76 20.48 1.01 4.52
N ILE A 77 20.68 0.09 3.56
CA ILE A 77 19.85 -1.10 3.38
C ILE A 77 19.87 -1.97 4.65
N LEU A 78 21.04 -2.19 5.25
CA LEU A 78 21.18 -3.00 6.46
C LEU A 78 20.32 -2.47 7.62
N VAL A 79 20.30 -1.15 7.84
CA VAL A 79 19.50 -0.53 8.90
C VAL A 79 18.01 -0.79 8.68
N LEU A 80 17.53 -0.69 7.44
CA LEU A 80 16.13 -0.93 7.11
C LEU A 80 15.76 -2.42 7.22
N LEU A 81 16.64 -3.32 6.79
CA LEU A 81 16.47 -4.76 6.97
C LEU A 81 16.39 -5.15 8.45
N LEU A 82 17.20 -4.53 9.31
CA LEU A 82 17.11 -4.72 10.76
C LEU A 82 15.78 -4.22 11.33
N GLY A 83 15.29 -3.07 10.85
CA GLY A 83 13.96 -2.56 11.20
C GLY A 83 12.83 -3.52 10.79
N LEU A 84 12.93 -4.08 9.57
CA LEU A 84 11.98 -5.07 9.06
C LEU A 84 12.04 -6.38 9.88
N ALA A 85 13.24 -6.88 10.17
CA ALA A 85 13.44 -8.08 10.98
C ALA A 85 12.85 -7.89 12.39
N PHE A 86 13.00 -6.70 12.98
CA PHE A 86 12.37 -6.36 14.26
C PHE A 86 10.84 -6.32 14.17
N ALA A 87 10.29 -5.69 13.13
CA ALA A 87 8.84 -5.65 12.90
C ALA A 87 8.26 -7.06 12.70
N TRP A 88 8.99 -7.93 12.00
CA TRP A 88 8.66 -9.34 11.81
C TRP A 88 8.67 -10.10 13.13
N LYS A 89 9.72 -9.94 13.95
CA LYS A 89 9.81 -10.59 15.27
C LYS A 89 8.66 -10.18 16.19
N LYS A 90 8.20 -8.93 16.10
CA LYS A 90 7.05 -8.41 16.86
C LYS A 90 5.69 -8.84 16.31
N ARG A 91 5.63 -9.69 15.28
CA ARG A 91 4.40 -10.12 14.61
C ARG A 91 3.54 -8.93 14.15
N ALA A 92 4.18 -7.79 13.90
CA ALA A 92 3.47 -6.59 13.41
C ALA A 92 2.87 -6.84 12.02
N LEU A 93 3.43 -7.80 11.28
CA LEU A 93 3.03 -8.23 9.95
C LEU A 93 2.19 -9.52 9.97
N GLU A 94 1.73 -10.01 11.13
CA GLU A 94 0.81 -11.16 11.14
C GLU A 94 -0.62 -10.68 10.86
N TRP A 95 -1.25 -11.36 9.90
CA TRP A 95 -2.68 -11.21 9.61
C TRP A 95 -3.46 -12.35 10.28
N GLY A 96 -3.28 -12.50 11.59
CA GLY A 96 -3.93 -13.58 12.36
C GLY A 96 -3.26 -14.93 12.17
#